data_AF-A0A1X7C9S5-F1
#
_entry.id   AF-A0A1X7C9S5-F1
#
_cell.length_a   1.000
_cell.length_b   1.000
_cell.length_c   1.000
_cell.angle_alpha   90.00
_cell.angle_beta   90.00
_cell.angle_gamma   90.00
#
_symmetry.space_group_name_H-M   'P 1'
#
loop_
_entity.id
_entity.type
_entity.pdbx_description
1 polymer ?
#
loop_
_entity_poly.entity_id
_entity_poly.type
_entity_poly.pdbx_seq_one_letter_code
_entity_poly.pdbx_strand_id
1 'polypeptide(L)'
;MRVLKILLISCFMLVAAQSFAFAGSGKAIIPHWLSLGGGGQMGAMDIIYISNISTHDLVVKITLYKEDSSTVTSGPQYSNFKDNNTVIGAGETASFSTSTETDSNGYGIIEWKNKDGEDDTVGLISTMPKLLINNGMPF
;
A
#
# COMPACT_ATOMS: atom_id res chain seq x y z
N MET A 1 34.44 -28.52 27.78
CA MET A 1 34.74 -27.37 26.86
C MET A 1 34.05 -27.46 25.49
N ARG A 2 33.93 -28.63 24.84
CA ARG A 2 33.27 -28.74 23.51
C ARG A 2 31.80 -28.28 23.51
N VAL A 3 31.01 -28.69 24.51
CA VAL A 3 29.58 -28.35 24.61
C VAL A 3 29.35 -26.85 24.78
N LEU A 4 30.14 -26.19 25.64
CA LEU A 4 30.06 -24.74 25.84
C LEU A 4 30.38 -23.95 24.57
N LYS A 5 31.37 -24.40 23.77
CA LYS A 5 31.69 -23.79 22.48
C LYS A 5 30.54 -23.91 21.48
N ILE A 6 29.91 -25.08 21.41
CA ILE A 6 28.74 -25.30 20.53
C ILE A 6 27.61 -24.36 20.93
N LEU A 7 27.31 -24.27 22.24
CA LEU A 7 26.26 -23.39 22.76
C LEU A 7 26.50 -21.92 22.41
N LEU A 8 27.74 -21.44 22.56
CA LEU A 8 28.13 -20.07 22.25
C LEU A 8 27.99 -19.75 20.75
N ILE A 9 28.39 -20.69 19.88
CA ILE A 9 28.24 -20.55 18.42
C ILE A 9 26.75 -20.52 18.05
N SER A 10 25.94 -21.39 18.64
CA SER A 10 24.48 -21.42 18.41
C SER A 10 23.81 -20.12 18.86
N CYS A 11 24.16 -19.59 20.03
CA CYS A 11 23.65 -18.30 20.50
C CYS A 11 24.06 -17.15 19.56
N PHE A 12 25.30 -17.14 19.08
CA PHE A 12 25.77 -16.10 18.17
C PHE A 12 25.05 -16.15 16.81
N MET A 13 24.82 -17.36 16.28
CA MET A 13 24.04 -17.57 15.05
C MET A 13 22.58 -17.13 15.21
N LEU A 14 21.95 -17.40 16.36
CA LEU A 14 20.58 -16.98 16.67
C LEU A 14 20.45 -15.46 16.76
N VAL A 15 21.42 -14.78 17.40
CA VAL A 15 21.43 -13.31 17.49
C VAL A 15 21.71 -12.68 16.12
N ALA A 16 22.66 -13.22 15.35
CA ALA A 16 22.96 -12.74 14.00
C ALA A 16 21.79 -12.94 13.02
N ALA A 17 21.02 -14.02 13.16
CA ALA A 17 19.86 -14.29 12.32
C ALA A 17 18.70 -13.29 12.54
N GLN A 18 18.62 -12.66 13.70
CA GLN A 18 17.58 -11.66 14.02
C GLN A 18 17.92 -10.25 13.54
N SER A 19 19.18 -9.98 13.18
CA SER A 19 19.63 -8.68 12.67
C SER A 19 19.24 -8.43 11.21
N PHE A 20 18.71 -9.43 10.51
CA PHE A 20 18.18 -9.29 9.14
C PHE A 20 16.67 -9.05 9.15
N ALA A 21 16.21 -8.11 9.97
CA ALA A 21 14.89 -7.52 9.77
C ALA A 21 14.98 -6.62 8.53
N PHE A 22 14.81 -7.21 7.34
CA PHE A 22 14.78 -6.47 6.07
C PHE A 22 13.65 -5.45 6.12
N ALA A 23 14.00 -4.18 6.19
CA ALA A 23 13.05 -3.09 6.22
C ALA A 23 12.44 -2.81 4.83
N GLY A 24 12.95 -3.46 3.79
CA GLY A 24 12.47 -3.39 2.41
C GLY A 24 11.05 -3.90 2.15
N SER A 25 10.23 -4.16 3.18
CA SER A 25 8.81 -4.49 3.00
C SER A 25 7.95 -3.90 4.12
N GLY A 26 6.70 -3.60 3.82
CA GLY A 26 5.80 -3.02 4.80
C GLY A 26 4.34 -2.99 4.38
N LYS A 27 3.53 -2.40 5.26
CA LYS A 27 2.09 -2.22 5.04
C LYS A 27 1.64 -0.84 5.50
N ALA A 28 0.73 -0.25 4.75
CA ALA A 28 -0.01 0.95 5.12
C ALA A 28 -1.51 0.65 5.07
N ILE A 29 -2.28 1.33 5.92
CA ILE A 29 -3.72 1.16 6.04
C ILE A 29 -4.41 2.33 5.33
N ILE A 30 -5.43 2.02 4.53
CA ILE A 30 -6.41 2.97 4.04
C ILE A 30 -7.59 2.87 5.00
N PRO A 31 -7.76 3.79 5.95
CA PRO A 31 -8.75 3.65 7.01
C PRO A 31 -10.18 3.79 6.50
N HIS A 32 -10.35 4.52 5.40
CA HIS A 32 -11.62 4.71 4.74
C HIS A 32 -11.40 5.01 3.25
N TRP A 33 -12.27 4.51 2.39
CA TRP A 33 -12.44 4.98 1.02
C TRP A 33 -13.93 5.10 0.68
N LEU A 34 -14.26 6.01 -0.23
CA LEU A 34 -15.62 6.24 -0.73
C LEU A 34 -15.63 6.33 -2.25
N SER A 35 -16.68 5.76 -2.82
CA SER A 35 -17.08 5.91 -4.21
C SER A 35 -18.57 6.22 -4.27
N LEU A 36 -18.95 7.27 -4.97
CA LEU A 36 -20.33 7.58 -5.29
C LEU A 36 -20.59 7.17 -6.75
N GLY A 37 -21.51 6.24 -6.95
CA GLY A 37 -21.95 5.78 -8.26
C GLY A 37 -22.83 6.84 -8.92
N GLY A 38 -22.31 7.55 -9.90
CA GLY A 38 -23.10 8.38 -10.80
C GLY A 38 -23.40 7.61 -12.07
N GLY A 39 -24.66 7.29 -12.35
CA GLY A 39 -25.05 6.69 -13.63
C GLY A 39 -24.53 7.52 -14.82
N GLY A 40 -23.40 7.12 -15.40
CA GLY A 40 -22.73 7.79 -16.51
C GLY A 40 -21.94 9.07 -16.20
N GLN A 41 -21.86 9.53 -14.94
CA GLN A 41 -21.02 10.67 -14.54
C GLN A 41 -20.05 10.26 -13.44
N MET A 42 -18.81 10.73 -13.49
CA MET A 42 -17.79 10.51 -12.46
C MET A 42 -18.29 11.07 -11.12
N GLY A 43 -18.96 10.24 -10.33
CA GLY A 43 -19.32 10.60 -8.96
C GLY A 43 -18.06 10.79 -8.13
N ALA A 44 -18.21 11.41 -6.95
CA ALA A 44 -17.09 11.65 -6.06
C ALA A 44 -16.40 10.31 -5.72
N MET A 45 -15.09 10.25 -5.93
CA MET A 45 -14.27 9.06 -5.67
C MET A 45 -13.01 9.48 -4.94
N ASP A 46 -12.55 8.64 -4.03
CA ASP A 46 -11.23 8.81 -3.44
C ASP A 46 -10.15 8.38 -4.43
N ILE A 47 -9.14 9.24 -4.59
CA ILE A 47 -7.92 8.95 -5.34
C ILE A 47 -6.80 8.82 -4.32
N ILE A 48 -6.06 7.70 -4.38
CA ILE A 48 -4.95 7.44 -3.49
C ILE A 48 -3.67 7.47 -4.34
N TYR A 49 -2.72 8.31 -3.94
CA TYR A 49 -1.39 8.39 -4.54
C TYR A 49 -0.40 7.61 -3.70
N ILE A 50 0.46 6.83 -4.36
CA ILE A 50 1.47 5.98 -3.78
C ILE A 50 2.80 6.33 -4.44
N SER A 51 3.71 6.93 -3.68
CA SER A 51 5.02 7.34 -4.17
C SER A 51 6.10 6.42 -3.64
N ASN A 52 6.90 5.87 -4.54
CA ASN A 52 8.13 5.16 -4.20
C ASN A 52 9.23 6.17 -3.92
N ILE A 53 9.60 6.32 -2.64
CA ILE A 53 10.64 7.25 -2.21
C ILE A 53 12.02 6.57 -2.07
N SER A 54 12.10 5.27 -2.37
CA SER A 54 13.35 4.52 -2.35
C SER A 54 14.15 4.71 -3.63
N THR A 55 15.39 4.24 -3.61
CA THR A 55 16.26 4.17 -4.80
C THR A 55 16.08 2.87 -5.60
N HIS A 56 15.16 2.00 -5.20
CA HIS A 56 14.92 0.69 -5.81
C HIS A 56 13.47 0.55 -6.28
N ASP A 57 13.23 -0.41 -7.16
CA ASP A 57 11.88 -0.72 -7.59
C ASP A 57 11.08 -1.39 -6.45
N LEU A 58 9.82 -1.02 -6.30
CA LEU A 58 8.91 -1.63 -5.33
C LEU A 58 7.82 -2.42 -6.03
N VAL A 59 7.58 -3.65 -5.56
CA VAL A 59 6.35 -4.38 -5.87
C VAL A 59 5.30 -3.97 -4.87
N VAL A 60 4.23 -3.34 -5.35
CA VAL A 60 3.13 -2.80 -4.54
C VAL A 60 1.85 -3.56 -4.81
N LYS A 61 1.22 -4.02 -3.73
CA LYS A 61 -0.07 -4.69 -3.78
C LYS A 61 -1.14 -3.90 -3.03
N ILE A 62 -2.28 -3.69 -3.67
CA ILE A 62 -3.41 -2.98 -3.06
C ILE A 62 -4.58 -3.95 -2.91
N THR A 63 -5.13 -4.01 -1.70
CA THR A 63 -6.38 -4.76 -1.44
C THR A 63 -7.39 -3.84 -0.79
N LEU A 64 -8.54 -3.66 -1.43
CA LEU A 64 -9.67 -2.92 -0.89
C LEU A 64 -10.72 -3.90 -0.37
N TYR A 65 -11.34 -3.52 0.74
CA TYR A 65 -12.43 -4.24 1.38
C TYR A 65 -13.64 -3.33 1.48
N LYS A 66 -14.82 -3.90 1.31
CA LYS A 66 -16.10 -3.25 1.67
C LYS A 66 -16.27 -3.27 3.19
N GLU A 67 -17.27 -2.56 3.70
CA GLU A 67 -17.62 -2.56 5.13
C GLU A 67 -17.89 -3.96 5.69
N ASP A 68 -18.44 -4.88 4.88
CA ASP A 68 -18.68 -6.27 5.24
C ASP A 68 -17.42 -7.16 5.23
N SER A 69 -16.23 -6.56 5.07
CA SER A 69 -14.93 -7.23 4.94
C SER A 69 -14.72 -8.06 3.68
N SER A 70 -15.67 -8.07 2.73
CA SER A 70 -15.46 -8.70 1.42
C SER A 70 -14.50 -7.88 0.56
N THR A 71 -13.69 -8.56 -0.27
CA THR A 71 -12.75 -7.87 -1.16
C THR A 71 -13.45 -7.21 -2.33
N VAL A 72 -13.03 -6.00 -2.67
CA VAL A 72 -13.44 -5.34 -3.92
C VAL A 72 -12.65 -5.94 -5.09
N THR A 73 -13.34 -6.55 -6.04
CA THR A 73 -12.73 -7.23 -7.20
C THR A 73 -12.93 -6.50 -8.53
N SER A 74 -13.75 -5.44 -8.55
CA SER A 74 -14.08 -4.68 -9.76
C SER A 74 -14.36 -3.22 -9.41
N GLY A 75 -14.06 -2.31 -10.34
CA GLY A 75 -14.26 -0.87 -10.17
C GLY A 75 -12.96 -0.06 -10.11
N PRO A 76 -12.03 -0.35 -9.16
CA PRO A 76 -10.84 0.46 -8.99
C PRO A 76 -10.09 0.69 -10.30
N GLN A 77 -9.82 1.95 -10.60
CA GLN A 77 -9.06 2.33 -11.79
C GLN A 77 -7.63 2.67 -11.39
N TYR A 78 -6.71 2.18 -12.19
CA TYR A 78 -5.28 2.22 -11.89
C TYR A 78 -4.59 3.16 -12.90
N SER A 79 -3.76 4.08 -12.41
CA SER A 79 -2.96 4.99 -13.22
C SER A 79 -1.49 4.85 -12.86
N ASN A 80 -0.63 4.68 -13.87
CA ASN A 80 0.76 4.24 -13.70
C ASN A 80 0.90 2.95 -12.86
N PHE A 81 -0.21 2.21 -12.77
CA PHE A 81 -0.30 0.87 -12.25
C PHE A 81 -0.74 -0.05 -13.40
N LYS A 82 -0.08 -1.19 -13.63
CA LYS A 82 -0.60 -2.17 -14.60
C LYS A 82 -1.80 -2.93 -14.02
N ASP A 83 -1.78 -3.18 -12.72
CA ASP A 83 -2.77 -3.92 -11.93
C ASP A 83 -2.56 -3.68 -10.42
N ASN A 84 -3.27 -4.43 -9.57
CA ASN A 84 -3.17 -4.36 -8.11
C ASN A 84 -1.93 -5.05 -7.52
N ASN A 85 -0.96 -5.50 -8.33
CA ASN A 85 0.28 -6.16 -7.89
C ASN A 85 1.42 -5.79 -8.85
N THR A 86 1.80 -4.52 -8.83
CA THR A 86 2.59 -3.89 -9.87
C THR A 86 3.91 -3.37 -9.34
N VAL A 87 4.86 -3.17 -10.24
CA VAL A 87 6.11 -2.47 -9.93
C VAL A 87 5.93 -0.96 -10.04
N ILE A 88 6.23 -0.22 -8.98
CA ILE A 88 6.47 1.22 -9.03
C ILE A 88 7.99 1.44 -9.07
N GLY A 89 8.46 2.10 -10.13
CA GLY A 89 9.89 2.40 -10.28
C GLY A 89 10.42 3.29 -9.17
N ALA A 90 11.73 3.26 -8.94
CA ALA A 90 12.39 4.16 -7.99
C ALA A 90 12.06 5.64 -8.29
N GLY A 91 11.63 6.40 -7.26
CA GLY A 91 11.25 7.82 -7.41
C GLY A 91 9.92 8.08 -8.13
N GLU A 92 9.22 7.04 -8.57
CA GLU A 92 7.98 7.18 -9.33
C GLU A 92 6.75 7.24 -8.41
N THR A 93 5.66 7.80 -8.95
CA THR A 93 4.36 7.84 -8.28
C THR A 93 3.30 7.18 -9.15
N ALA A 94 2.52 6.33 -8.52
CA ALA A 94 1.36 5.72 -9.12
C ALA A 94 0.12 6.02 -8.28
N SER A 95 -1.07 5.87 -8.86
CA SER A 95 -2.32 6.14 -8.15
C SER A 95 -3.41 5.16 -8.53
N PHE A 96 -4.38 5.02 -7.64
CA PHE A 96 -5.62 4.35 -7.97
C PHE A 96 -6.81 5.19 -7.50
N SER A 97 -7.91 5.11 -8.24
CA SER A 97 -9.18 5.70 -7.87
C SER A 97 -10.19 4.61 -7.54
N THR A 98 -11.06 4.89 -6.58
CA THR A 98 -12.05 3.95 -6.06
C THR A 98 -13.34 3.95 -6.89
N SER A 99 -13.30 4.27 -8.19
CA SER A 99 -14.51 4.37 -9.02
C SER A 99 -15.31 3.06 -9.06
N THR A 100 -16.58 3.08 -8.66
CA THR A 100 -17.49 1.93 -8.78
C THR A 100 -18.79 2.37 -9.46
N GLU A 101 -19.52 1.43 -10.07
CA GLU A 101 -20.80 1.73 -10.73
C GLU A 101 -21.91 2.14 -9.74
N THR A 102 -21.76 1.73 -8.48
CA THR A 102 -22.69 2.00 -7.39
C THR A 102 -21.98 2.69 -6.24
N ASP A 103 -22.74 3.37 -5.38
CA ASP A 103 -22.22 3.88 -4.11
C ASP A 103 -21.61 2.73 -3.30
N SER A 104 -20.37 2.91 -2.86
CA SER A 104 -19.63 1.92 -2.07
C SER A 104 -18.58 2.61 -1.23
N ASN A 105 -18.30 2.05 -0.06
CA ASN A 105 -17.25 2.49 0.83
C ASN A 105 -16.60 1.29 1.53
N GLY A 106 -15.53 1.56 2.28
CA GLY A 106 -14.87 0.54 3.09
C GLY A 106 -13.47 0.97 3.49
N TYR A 107 -12.55 0.01 3.58
CA TYR A 107 -11.15 0.21 3.99
C TYR A 107 -10.20 -0.57 3.09
N GLY A 108 -8.89 -0.44 3.30
CA GLY A 108 -7.91 -1.12 2.46
C GLY A 108 -6.54 -1.25 3.07
N ILE A 109 -5.68 -1.98 2.39
CA ILE A 109 -4.27 -2.13 2.69
C ILE A 109 -3.42 -1.90 1.44
N ILE A 110 -2.29 -1.24 1.64
CA ILE A 110 -1.21 -1.13 0.66
C ILE A 110 -0.04 -1.91 1.23
N GLU A 111 0.35 -2.98 0.55
CA GLU A 111 1.50 -3.81 0.91
C GLU A 111 2.62 -3.51 -0.09
N TRP A 112 3.86 -3.48 0.36
CA TRP A 112 5.00 -3.36 -0.54
C TRP A 112 6.16 -4.24 -0.13
N LYS A 113 6.99 -4.54 -1.13
CA LYS A 113 8.32 -5.11 -0.94
C LYS A 113 9.28 -4.59 -2.02
N ASN A 114 10.54 -4.50 -1.68
CA ASN A 114 11.63 -4.32 -2.62
C ASN A 114 11.62 -5.47 -3.62
N LYS A 115 11.78 -5.13 -4.89
CA LYS A 115 11.69 -6.10 -5.99
C LYS A 115 12.82 -7.12 -5.93
N ASP A 116 14.03 -6.68 -5.58
CA ASP A 116 15.23 -7.52 -5.56
C ASP A 116 15.74 -7.80 -4.13
N GLY A 117 14.92 -7.53 -3.11
CA GLY A 117 15.17 -7.91 -1.72
C GLY A 117 16.13 -6.98 -0.97
N GLU A 118 16.29 -5.74 -1.42
CA GLU A 118 17.12 -4.72 -0.79
C GLU A 118 16.56 -4.28 0.58
N ASP A 119 17.34 -3.49 1.31
CA ASP A 119 16.98 -2.96 2.64
C ASP A 119 16.68 -1.46 2.56
N ASP A 120 15.42 -1.10 2.33
CA ASP A 120 14.95 0.29 2.41
C ASP A 120 14.10 0.46 3.66
N THR A 121 14.53 1.31 4.61
CA THR A 121 13.82 1.49 5.89
C THR A 121 12.36 1.95 5.73
N VAL A 122 12.09 2.76 4.70
CA VAL A 122 10.75 3.22 4.31
C VAL A 122 10.71 3.31 2.80
N GLY A 123 9.93 2.45 2.14
CA GLY A 123 9.81 2.45 0.68
C GLY A 123 8.73 3.38 0.13
N LEU A 124 7.63 3.56 0.87
CA LEU A 124 6.43 4.22 0.36
C LEU A 124 5.90 5.34 1.25
N ILE A 125 5.32 6.34 0.59
CA ILE A 125 4.35 7.26 1.18
C ILE A 125 3.03 7.17 0.43
N SER A 126 1.92 7.34 1.15
CA SER A 126 0.58 7.37 0.56
C SER A 126 -0.18 8.60 1.02
N THR A 127 -0.93 9.22 0.11
CA THR A 127 -1.83 10.33 0.44
C THR A 127 -3.17 10.18 -0.27
N MET A 128 -4.23 10.67 0.39
CA MET A 128 -5.58 10.74 -0.15
C MET A 128 -6.03 12.20 -0.03
N PRO A 129 -5.91 13.01 -1.11
CA PRO A 129 -6.34 14.39 -1.06
C PRO A 129 -7.85 14.45 -0.81
N LYS A 130 -8.24 15.08 0.30
CA LYS A 130 -9.65 15.35 0.60
C LYS A 130 -10.13 16.46 -0.34
N LEU A 131 -10.97 16.11 -1.32
CA LEU A 131 -11.66 17.12 -2.11
C LEU A 131 -12.77 17.73 -1.24
N LEU A 132 -12.52 18.92 -0.68
CA LEU A 132 -13.56 19.69 0.00
C LEU A 132 -14.43 20.38 -1.05
N ILE A 133 -15.53 19.74 -1.44
CA ILE A 133 -16.57 20.41 -2.21
C ILE A 133 -17.36 21.30 -1.24
N ASN A 134 -16.93 22.55 -1.11
CA ASN A 134 -17.74 23.57 -0.44
C ASN A 134 -18.76 24.13 -1.44
N ASN A 135 -19.99 23.61 -1.41
CA ASN A 135 -21.13 24.10 -2.18
C ASN A 135 -21.69 25.45 -1.65
N GLY A 136 -20.82 26.36 -1.20
CA GLY A 136 -21.21 27.65 -0.64
C GLY A 136 -21.70 27.62 0.81
N MET A 137 -21.41 26.56 1.57
CA MET A 137 -21.71 26.49 3.01
C MET A 137 -20.52 27.04 3.84
N PRO A 138 -20.78 27.79 4.92
CA PRO A 138 -19.71 28.22 5.82
C PRO A 138 -19.04 27.00 6.50
N PHE A 139 -17.72 27.09 6.70
CA PHE A 139 -16.91 26.10 7.39
C PHE A 139 -17.14 26.11 8.90
#